data_AF-A0A2E2B1A3-F1
#
_entry.id   AF-A0A2E2B1A3-F1
#
_cell.length_a   1.000
_cell.length_b   1.000
_cell.length_c   1.000
_cell.angle_alpha   90.00
_cell.angle_beta   90.00
_cell.angle_gamma   90.00
#
_symmetry.space_group_name_H-M   'P 1'
#
loop_
_entity.id
_entity.type
_entity.pdbx_description
1 polymer ?
#
loop_
_entity_poly.entity_id
_entity_poly.type
_entity_poly.pdbx_seq_one_letter_code
_entity_poly.pdbx_strand_id
1 'polypeptide(L)'
;MTPRMVILHAWLAPPPSPRSNHHPWMSVQRLSSEDEDEQALANRAAPHRLVMRQRMALVIGTGLTAERAMAMDDSELHYQFFLDSNVRAPLLKAARISPTQLKARGVRTAREFRALEFSALDLVDGPFCAACVAAYGADDLIAEFLTTASDAVVLAGSPAVHQLGLDVGTLLVMCAQQPRMAFEVLAQTTPRGACLSGVAPQTLLETGLNVRQLRELGYTREALAAQTCAGDVELGALGF
;
A
#
# COMPACT_ATOMS: atom_id res chain seq x y z
N MET A 1 12.21 -12.50 -64.26
CA MET A 1 11.71 -12.79 -62.91
C MET A 1 11.05 -11.53 -62.38
N THR A 2 9.72 -11.48 -62.43
CA THR A 2 8.89 -10.31 -62.08
C THR A 2 8.18 -10.56 -60.74
N PRO A 3 8.13 -9.58 -59.82
CA PRO A 3 7.46 -9.76 -58.54
C PRO A 3 5.95 -9.57 -58.68
N ARG A 4 5.19 -10.50 -58.10
CA ARG A 4 3.73 -10.48 -57.98
C ARG A 4 3.32 -9.54 -56.85
N MET A 5 2.57 -8.51 -57.19
CA MET A 5 1.96 -7.54 -56.30
C MET A 5 0.68 -8.13 -55.71
N VAL A 6 0.61 -8.30 -54.39
CA VAL A 6 -0.59 -8.79 -53.67
C VAL A 6 -1.32 -7.57 -53.10
N ILE A 7 -2.52 -7.31 -53.62
CA ILE A 7 -3.43 -6.26 -53.15
C ILE A 7 -4.34 -6.87 -52.09
N LEU A 8 -4.17 -6.47 -50.82
CA LEU A 8 -5.10 -6.80 -49.74
C LEU A 8 -6.25 -5.79 -49.72
N HIS A 9 -7.47 -6.27 -50.02
CA HIS A 9 -8.71 -5.53 -49.81
C HIS A 9 -9.03 -5.47 -48.31
N ALA A 10 -8.92 -4.28 -47.71
CA ALA A 10 -9.44 -4.00 -46.37
C ALA A 10 -10.96 -3.80 -46.44
N TRP A 11 -11.70 -4.67 -45.76
CA TRP A 11 -13.14 -4.51 -45.50
C TRP A 11 -13.34 -3.50 -44.37
N LEU A 12 -13.90 -2.34 -44.69
CA LEU A 12 -14.37 -1.34 -43.73
C LEU A 12 -15.71 -1.78 -43.15
N ALA A 13 -15.74 -2.07 -41.85
CA ALA A 13 -16.98 -2.28 -41.11
C ALA A 13 -17.68 -0.93 -40.86
N PRO A 14 -19.02 -0.85 -40.98
CA PRO A 14 -19.77 0.38 -40.72
C PRO A 14 -19.84 0.71 -39.22
N PRO A 15 -19.91 2.00 -38.85
CA PRO A 15 -20.00 2.43 -37.46
C PRO A 15 -21.38 2.08 -36.85
N PRO A 16 -21.44 1.73 -35.56
CA PRO A 16 -22.70 1.44 -34.87
C PRO A 16 -23.51 2.71 -34.63
N SER A 17 -24.82 2.61 -34.86
CA SER A 17 -25.79 3.69 -34.66
C SER A 17 -25.93 4.09 -33.18
N PRO A 18 -26.17 5.39 -32.88
CA PRO A 18 -26.38 5.85 -31.51
C PRO A 18 -27.73 5.37 -30.98
N ARG A 19 -27.73 4.53 -29.95
CA ARG A 19 -28.93 4.18 -29.17
C ARG A 19 -29.25 5.33 -28.21
N SER A 20 -30.36 6.02 -28.44
CA SER A 20 -30.92 7.00 -27.51
C SER A 20 -31.55 6.29 -26.31
N ASN A 21 -30.80 6.16 -25.21
CA ASN A 21 -31.35 5.76 -23.93
C ASN A 21 -31.94 6.99 -23.23
N HIS A 22 -33.24 7.23 -23.41
CA HIS A 22 -34.01 8.07 -22.49
C HIS A 22 -34.21 7.31 -21.18
N HIS A 23 -33.29 7.50 -20.23
CA HIS A 23 -33.52 7.11 -18.84
C HIS A 23 -34.32 8.22 -18.14
N PRO A 24 -35.48 7.91 -17.53
CA PRO A 24 -36.19 8.83 -16.66
C PRO A 24 -35.37 9.01 -15.38
N TRP A 25 -34.88 10.23 -15.22
CA TRP A 25 -34.08 10.69 -14.10
C TRP A 25 -34.94 10.57 -12.84
N MET A 26 -34.64 9.56 -12.03
CA MET A 26 -35.01 9.57 -10.62
C MET A 26 -34.35 10.78 -9.98
N SER A 27 -35.18 11.68 -9.46
CA SER A 27 -34.80 12.75 -8.55
C SER A 27 -34.16 12.13 -7.31
N VAL A 28 -32.84 11.90 -7.36
CA VAL A 28 -32.04 11.59 -6.17
C VAL A 28 -32.05 12.86 -5.32
N GLN A 29 -32.81 12.81 -4.24
CA GLN A 29 -32.88 13.86 -3.23
C GLN A 29 -31.46 14.22 -2.75
N ARG A 30 -31.08 15.49 -2.91
CA ARG A 30 -29.93 16.13 -2.25
C ARG A 30 -30.23 16.29 -0.75
N LEU A 31 -30.33 15.18 -0.03
CA LEU A 31 -30.39 15.14 1.43
C LEU A 31 -29.11 14.44 1.90
N SER A 32 -27.97 15.14 1.91
CA SER A 32 -26.77 14.58 2.56
C SER A 32 -25.61 15.56 2.79
N SER A 33 -25.54 16.76 2.20
CA SER A 33 -24.34 17.60 2.36
C SER A 33 -24.26 18.28 3.73
N GLU A 34 -25.39 18.72 4.28
CA GLU A 34 -25.42 19.44 5.56
C GLU A 34 -25.16 18.51 6.75
N ASP A 35 -25.68 17.28 6.71
CA ASP A 35 -25.43 16.26 7.73
C ASP A 35 -23.95 15.83 7.76
N GLU A 36 -23.28 15.75 6.60
CA GLU A 36 -21.86 15.40 6.52
C GLU A 36 -20.97 16.51 7.12
N ASP A 37 -21.31 17.78 6.88
CA ASP A 37 -20.55 18.92 7.39
C ASP A 37 -20.74 19.10 8.91
N GLU A 38 -21.95 18.92 9.43
CA GLU A 38 -22.23 19.01 10.87
C GLU A 38 -21.54 17.86 11.63
N GLN A 39 -21.53 16.66 11.05
CA GLN A 39 -20.85 15.51 11.62
C GLN A 39 -19.32 15.65 11.54
N ALA A 40 -18.79 16.32 10.51
CA ALA A 40 -17.38 16.69 10.43
C ALA A 40 -16.99 17.74 11.47
N LEU A 41 -17.85 18.71 11.76
CA LEU A 41 -17.63 19.71 12.82
C LEU A 41 -17.70 19.09 14.22
N ALA A 42 -18.67 18.22 14.48
CA ALA A 42 -18.80 17.50 15.75
C ALA A 42 -17.59 16.58 16.00
N ASN A 43 -17.06 15.94 14.94
CA ASN A 43 -15.82 15.16 15.01
C ASN A 43 -14.59 16.00 15.37
N ARG A 44 -14.58 17.32 15.13
CA ARG A 44 -13.48 18.21 15.55
C ARG A 44 -13.55 18.55 17.04
N ALA A 45 -14.73 18.57 17.65
CA ALA A 45 -14.93 19.00 19.04
C ALA A 45 -14.63 17.90 20.07
N ALA A 46 -14.76 16.62 19.70
CA ALA A 46 -14.38 15.47 20.52
C ALA A 46 -13.71 14.41 19.64
N PRO A 47 -12.46 14.62 19.17
CA PRO A 47 -11.77 13.75 18.20
C PRO A 47 -11.60 12.29 18.67
N HIS A 48 -11.96 12.04 19.93
CA HIS A 48 -11.79 10.77 20.59
C HIS A 48 -13.09 10.03 20.86
N ARG A 49 -14.30 10.49 20.52
CA ARG A 49 -15.53 9.68 20.72
C ARG A 49 -15.93 8.92 19.45
N LEU A 50 -16.17 7.61 19.54
CA LEU A 50 -16.69 6.84 18.41
C LEU A 50 -18.17 7.12 18.18
N VAL A 51 -18.53 7.37 16.92
CA VAL A 51 -19.95 7.49 16.54
C VAL A 51 -20.62 6.11 16.50
N MET A 52 -21.96 6.10 16.56
CA MET A 52 -22.77 4.87 16.56
C MET A 52 -22.38 3.89 15.45
N ARG A 53 -22.20 4.38 14.22
CA ARG A 53 -21.82 3.54 13.08
C ARG A 53 -20.48 2.82 13.29
N GLN A 54 -19.50 3.51 13.88
CA GLN A 54 -18.18 2.92 14.14
C GLN A 54 -18.31 1.84 15.21
N ARG A 55 -19.04 2.12 16.30
CA ARG A 55 -19.31 1.13 17.36
C ARG A 55 -20.00 -0.12 16.81
N MET A 56 -20.97 0.04 15.92
CA MET A 56 -21.63 -1.09 15.26
C MET A 56 -20.70 -1.92 14.38
N ALA A 57 -19.78 -1.27 13.66
CA ALA A 57 -18.79 -1.99 12.86
C ALA A 57 -17.83 -2.83 13.72
N LEU A 58 -17.56 -2.45 14.97
CA LEU A 58 -16.72 -3.24 15.88
C LEU A 58 -17.37 -4.53 16.38
N VAL A 59 -18.70 -4.64 16.28
CA VAL A 59 -19.47 -5.80 16.80
C VAL A 59 -19.44 -6.98 15.83
N ILE A 60 -19.32 -6.72 14.53
CA ILE A 60 -19.49 -7.72 13.47
C ILE A 60 -18.41 -8.82 13.61
N GLY A 61 -18.85 -10.07 13.82
CA GLY A 61 -17.94 -11.21 13.93
C GLY A 61 -17.16 -11.30 15.25
N THR A 62 -17.55 -10.52 16.26
CA THR A 62 -16.98 -10.59 17.63
C THR A 62 -17.97 -11.20 18.62
N GLY A 63 -17.54 -11.46 19.85
CA GLY A 63 -18.43 -11.85 20.96
C GLY A 63 -19.19 -10.68 21.61
N LEU A 64 -18.97 -9.46 21.13
CA LEU A 64 -19.65 -8.27 21.63
C LEU A 64 -21.08 -8.22 21.09
N THR A 65 -22.05 -7.77 21.87
CA THR A 65 -23.39 -7.47 21.36
C THR A 65 -23.52 -5.99 21.01
N ALA A 66 -24.47 -5.67 20.11
CA ALA A 66 -24.72 -4.29 19.72
C ALA A 66 -25.15 -3.42 20.90
N GLU A 67 -26.03 -3.93 21.75
CA GLU A 67 -26.52 -3.22 22.94
C GLU A 67 -25.37 -2.88 23.88
N ARG A 68 -24.47 -3.84 24.11
CA ARG A 68 -23.29 -3.64 24.94
C ARG A 68 -22.35 -2.60 24.33
N ALA A 69 -22.02 -2.71 23.05
CA ALA A 69 -21.15 -1.76 22.36
C ALA A 69 -21.69 -0.32 22.39
N MET A 70 -23.01 -0.15 22.39
CA MET A 70 -23.66 1.16 22.48
C MET A 70 -23.74 1.70 23.90
N ALA A 71 -23.86 0.82 24.90
CA ALA A 71 -23.93 1.20 26.31
C ALA A 71 -22.55 1.49 26.93
N MET A 72 -21.48 0.94 26.36
CA MET A 72 -20.11 1.14 26.86
C MET A 72 -19.65 2.60 26.79
N ASP A 73 -18.92 3.05 27.80
CA ASP A 73 -18.25 4.35 27.73
C ASP A 73 -17.11 4.32 26.70
N ASP A 74 -16.82 5.46 26.06
CA ASP A 74 -15.77 5.49 25.03
C ASP A 74 -14.37 5.19 25.57
N SER A 75 -14.13 5.52 26.84
CA SER A 75 -12.88 5.21 27.55
C SER A 75 -12.66 3.70 27.74
N GLU A 76 -13.71 2.89 27.67
CA GLU A 76 -13.61 1.42 27.77
C GLU A 76 -13.17 0.79 26.44
N LEU A 77 -13.28 1.53 25.31
CA LEU A 77 -12.89 1.07 23.98
C LEU A 77 -11.40 1.34 23.74
N HIS A 78 -10.55 0.73 24.55
CA HIS A 78 -9.09 0.87 24.51
C HIS A 78 -8.38 -0.36 23.91
N TYR A 79 -7.06 -0.28 23.73
CA TYR A 79 -6.23 -1.35 23.15
C TYR A 79 -6.50 -2.74 23.73
N GLN A 80 -6.45 -2.89 25.06
CA GLN A 80 -6.69 -4.19 25.70
C GLN A 80 -8.09 -4.75 25.41
N PHE A 81 -9.12 -3.90 25.38
CA PHE A 81 -10.48 -4.31 25.02
C PHE A 81 -10.54 -4.84 23.57
N PHE A 82 -9.82 -4.20 22.64
CA PHE A 82 -9.77 -4.67 21.26
C PHE A 82 -9.14 -6.05 21.14
N LEU A 83 -8.07 -6.33 21.90
CA LEU A 83 -7.47 -7.66 21.94
C LEU A 83 -8.41 -8.70 22.55
N ASP A 84 -8.96 -8.41 23.73
CA ASP A 84 -9.80 -9.34 24.49
C ASP A 84 -11.11 -9.66 23.76
N SER A 85 -11.64 -8.70 23.00
CA SER A 85 -12.88 -8.86 22.23
C SER A 85 -12.65 -9.31 20.79
N ASN A 86 -11.40 -9.61 20.41
CA ASN A 86 -10.99 -9.98 19.05
C ASN A 86 -11.38 -8.95 17.97
N VAL A 87 -11.31 -7.66 18.31
CA VAL A 87 -11.48 -6.55 17.37
C VAL A 87 -10.15 -6.28 16.65
N ARG A 88 -10.01 -6.83 15.44
CA ARG A 88 -8.78 -6.77 14.63
C ARG A 88 -8.85 -5.73 13.51
N ALA A 89 -7.75 -5.56 12.78
CA ALA A 89 -7.58 -4.59 11.70
C ALA A 89 -8.76 -4.54 10.70
N PRO A 90 -9.35 -5.65 10.22
CA PRO A 90 -10.50 -5.58 9.31
C PRO A 90 -11.70 -4.81 9.89
N LEU A 91 -12.01 -5.02 11.18
CA LEU A 91 -13.13 -4.35 11.86
C LEU A 91 -12.80 -2.89 12.17
N LEU A 92 -11.56 -2.61 12.59
CA LEU A 92 -11.09 -1.24 12.85
C LEU A 92 -11.13 -0.39 11.56
N LYS A 93 -10.73 -0.98 10.42
CA LYS A 93 -10.84 -0.35 9.10
C LYS A 93 -12.29 -0.18 8.66
N ALA A 94 -13.14 -1.19 8.85
CA ALA A 94 -14.57 -1.08 8.55
C ALA A 94 -15.26 0.02 9.39
N ALA A 95 -14.84 0.15 10.65
CA ALA A 95 -15.24 1.23 11.55
C ALA A 95 -14.58 2.58 11.23
N ARG A 96 -13.71 2.66 10.22
CA ARG A 96 -12.96 3.86 9.83
C ARG A 96 -12.25 4.52 11.02
N ILE A 97 -11.72 3.71 11.94
CA ILE A 97 -10.93 4.22 13.06
C ILE A 97 -9.50 4.46 12.55
N SER A 98 -9.08 5.71 12.58
CA SER A 98 -7.75 6.10 12.11
C SER A 98 -6.64 5.68 13.08
N PRO A 99 -5.38 5.57 12.61
CA PRO A 99 -4.22 5.30 13.46
C PRO A 99 -4.07 6.29 14.64
N THR A 100 -4.34 7.58 14.43
CA THR A 100 -4.28 8.59 15.49
C THR A 100 -5.38 8.39 16.54
N GLN A 101 -6.58 7.95 16.13
CA GLN A 101 -7.65 7.57 17.03
C GLN A 101 -7.34 6.28 17.81
N LEU A 102 -6.64 5.32 17.21
CA LEU A 102 -6.12 4.13 17.91
C LEU A 102 -5.06 4.52 18.95
N LYS A 103 -4.18 5.46 18.62
CA LYS A 103 -3.20 6.00 19.57
C LYS A 103 -3.83 6.68 20.77
N ALA A 104 -4.91 7.44 20.55
CA ALA A 104 -5.69 8.01 21.64
C ALA A 104 -6.34 6.94 22.54
N ARG A 105 -6.62 5.76 21.99
CA ARG A 105 -7.19 4.59 22.67
C ARG A 105 -6.17 3.64 23.26
N GLY A 106 -4.90 4.06 23.33
CA GLY A 106 -3.86 3.33 24.03
C GLY A 106 -3.02 2.39 23.17
N VAL A 107 -3.16 2.40 21.84
CA VAL A 107 -2.17 1.78 20.94
C VAL A 107 -0.96 2.72 20.86
N ARG A 108 0.07 2.51 21.67
CA ARG A 108 1.19 3.44 21.84
C ARG A 108 2.33 3.18 20.87
N THR A 109 2.49 1.95 20.40
CA THR A 109 3.65 1.54 19.58
C THR A 109 3.22 0.90 18.25
N ALA A 110 4.10 0.91 17.26
CA ALA A 110 3.91 0.18 16.00
C ALA A 110 3.74 -1.34 16.23
N ARG A 111 4.38 -1.88 17.28
CA ARG A 111 4.25 -3.28 17.69
C ARG A 111 2.86 -3.63 18.19
N GLU A 112 2.28 -2.80 19.05
CA GLU A 112 0.90 -2.96 19.52
C GLU A 112 -0.09 -2.80 18.36
N PHE A 113 0.20 -1.89 17.43
CA PHE A 113 -0.55 -1.72 16.20
C PHE A 113 -0.51 -2.99 15.35
N ARG A 114 0.66 -3.62 15.17
CA ARG A 114 0.80 -4.93 14.51
C ARG A 114 0.07 -6.04 15.26
N ALA A 115 0.02 -6.00 16.60
CA ALA A 115 -0.72 -6.97 17.41
C ALA A 115 -2.26 -6.92 17.18
N LEU A 116 -2.78 -5.82 16.61
CA LEU A 116 -4.16 -5.73 16.11
C LEU A 116 -4.32 -6.30 14.69
N GLU A 117 -3.32 -7.01 14.17
CA GLU A 117 -3.29 -7.64 12.84
C GLU A 117 -3.26 -6.65 11.67
N PHE A 118 -2.79 -5.43 11.88
CA PHE A 118 -2.36 -4.60 10.76
C PHE A 118 -1.08 -5.21 10.14
N SER A 119 -0.89 -4.98 8.86
CA SER A 119 0.19 -5.56 8.04
C SER A 119 0.81 -4.52 7.10
N ALA A 120 1.91 -4.89 6.43
CA ALA A 120 2.53 -4.04 5.41
C ALA A 120 1.55 -3.66 4.28
N LEU A 121 0.60 -4.56 3.96
CA LEU A 121 -0.43 -4.31 2.94
C LEU A 121 -1.34 -3.13 3.32
N ASP A 122 -1.59 -2.92 4.61
CA ASP A 122 -2.41 -1.80 5.08
C ASP A 122 -1.69 -0.45 4.89
N LEU A 123 -0.36 -0.45 4.86
CA LEU A 123 0.44 0.75 4.65
C LEU A 123 0.48 1.18 3.17
N VAL A 124 0.00 0.37 2.23
CA VAL A 124 -0.05 0.73 0.80
C VAL A 124 -1.02 1.89 0.55
N ASP A 125 -2.06 2.05 1.38
CA ASP A 125 -2.96 3.19 1.31
C ASP A 125 -2.28 4.47 1.83
N GLY A 126 -1.98 5.41 0.93
CA GLY A 126 -1.21 6.60 1.22
C GLY A 126 -1.78 7.48 2.36
N PRO A 127 -3.09 7.79 2.39
CA PRO A 127 -3.69 8.53 3.51
C PRO A 127 -3.58 7.79 4.85
N PHE A 128 -3.83 6.48 4.85
CA PHE A 128 -3.70 5.66 6.05
C PHE A 128 -2.25 5.58 6.55
N CYS A 129 -1.28 5.37 5.66
CA CYS A 129 0.14 5.34 5.99
C CYS A 129 0.64 6.67 6.56
N ALA A 130 0.23 7.80 5.98
CA ALA A 130 0.54 9.12 6.53
C ALA A 130 0.00 9.30 7.97
N ALA A 131 -1.22 8.79 8.24
CA ALA A 131 -1.77 8.79 9.59
C ALA A 131 -1.02 7.84 10.53
N CYS A 132 -0.54 6.69 10.05
CA CYS A 132 0.34 5.80 10.81
C CYS A 132 1.66 6.49 11.15
N VAL A 133 2.32 7.16 10.19
CA VAL A 133 3.58 7.89 10.43
C VAL A 133 3.38 9.00 11.46
N ALA A 134 2.30 9.77 11.36
CA ALA A 134 1.97 10.79 12.35
C ALA A 134 1.69 10.22 13.75
N ALA A 135 1.11 9.01 13.82
CA ALA A 135 0.82 8.34 15.08
C ALA A 135 2.07 7.67 15.69
N TYR A 136 2.85 6.93 14.91
CA TYR A 136 3.85 6.00 15.45
C TYR A 136 5.29 6.32 15.03
N GLY A 137 5.51 7.22 14.09
CA GLY A 137 6.82 7.49 13.50
C GLY A 137 7.17 6.51 12.39
N ALA A 138 7.94 6.97 11.40
CA ALA A 138 8.34 6.15 10.25
C ALA A 138 9.30 5.02 10.66
N ASP A 139 10.29 5.31 11.51
CA ASP A 139 11.31 4.33 11.92
C ASP A 139 10.71 3.12 12.63
N ASP A 140 9.80 3.35 13.59
CA ASP A 140 9.12 2.29 14.33
C ASP A 140 8.22 1.45 13.40
N LEU A 141 7.58 2.09 12.40
CA LEU A 141 6.79 1.37 11.40
C LEU A 141 7.67 0.52 10.49
N ILE A 142 8.83 1.02 10.07
CA ILE A 142 9.77 0.23 9.26
C ILE A 142 10.22 -1.00 10.04
N ALA A 143 10.64 -0.82 11.30
CA ALA A 143 11.12 -1.91 12.14
C ALA A 143 10.07 -3.02 12.33
N GLU A 144 8.79 -2.65 12.43
CA GLU A 144 7.71 -3.61 12.68
C GLU A 144 7.04 -4.16 11.41
N PHE A 145 7.02 -3.42 10.31
CA PHE A 145 6.27 -3.81 9.11
C PHE A 145 7.13 -4.17 7.90
N LEU A 146 8.43 -3.83 7.88
CA LEU A 146 9.37 -4.26 6.84
C LEU A 146 10.29 -5.34 7.41
N THR A 147 9.74 -6.54 7.62
CA THR A 147 10.48 -7.64 8.28
C THR A 147 10.87 -8.77 7.33
N THR A 148 10.21 -8.87 6.17
CA THR A 148 10.42 -9.93 5.19
C THR A 148 10.56 -9.37 3.78
N ALA A 149 11.10 -10.17 2.85
CA ALA A 149 11.12 -9.85 1.43
C ALA A 149 9.71 -9.64 0.85
N SER A 150 8.70 -10.37 1.38
CA SER A 150 7.31 -10.20 0.95
C SER A 150 6.77 -8.82 1.33
N ASP A 151 7.14 -8.31 2.50
CA ASP A 151 6.76 -6.96 2.93
C ASP A 151 7.38 -5.90 1.99
N ALA A 152 8.65 -6.09 1.61
CA ALA A 152 9.33 -5.22 0.67
C ALA A 152 8.63 -5.18 -0.69
N VAL A 153 8.21 -6.33 -1.21
CA VAL A 153 7.44 -6.44 -2.47
C VAL A 153 6.08 -5.76 -2.38
N VAL A 154 5.38 -5.89 -1.24
CA VAL A 154 4.07 -5.26 -1.02
C VAL A 154 4.18 -3.74 -1.00
N LEU A 155 5.23 -3.20 -0.39
CA LEU A 155 5.43 -1.75 -0.31
C LEU A 155 6.00 -1.18 -1.62
N ALA A 156 6.76 -1.94 -2.39
CA ALA A 156 7.42 -1.47 -3.61
C ALA A 156 6.43 -0.81 -4.59
N GLY A 157 6.79 0.37 -5.11
CA GLY A 157 5.94 1.13 -6.03
C GLY A 157 4.72 1.83 -5.41
N SER A 158 4.45 1.63 -4.11
CA SER A 158 3.39 2.35 -3.40
C SER A 158 3.84 3.72 -2.90
N PRO A 159 2.92 4.65 -2.59
CA PRO A 159 3.24 5.92 -1.93
C PRO A 159 3.91 5.75 -0.55
N ALA A 160 3.73 4.59 0.07
CA ALA A 160 4.28 4.27 1.39
C ALA A 160 5.81 4.35 1.41
N VAL A 161 6.49 3.98 0.31
CA VAL A 161 7.96 4.02 0.20
C VAL A 161 8.48 5.42 0.50
N HIS A 162 7.90 6.44 -0.13
CA HIS A 162 8.28 7.83 0.11
C HIS A 162 7.88 8.32 1.50
N GLN A 163 6.68 7.97 1.97
CA GLN A 163 6.18 8.43 3.28
C GLN A 163 6.97 7.83 4.46
N LEU A 164 7.45 6.61 4.31
CA LEU A 164 8.30 5.94 5.28
C LEU A 164 9.78 6.33 5.13
N GLY A 165 10.16 7.02 4.05
CA GLY A 165 11.57 7.37 3.80
C GLY A 165 12.43 6.17 3.38
N LEU A 166 11.81 5.17 2.75
CA LEU A 166 12.49 3.98 2.23
C LEU A 166 13.11 4.28 0.86
N ASP A 167 14.32 3.77 0.64
CA ASP A 167 14.96 3.73 -0.68
C ASP A 167 14.92 2.30 -1.26
N VAL A 168 15.23 2.20 -2.57
CA VAL A 168 15.26 0.92 -3.27
C VAL A 168 16.32 -0.02 -2.70
N GLY A 169 17.45 0.52 -2.23
CA GLY A 169 18.51 -0.24 -1.59
C GLY A 169 18.02 -1.00 -0.36
N THR A 170 17.30 -0.31 0.53
CA THR A 170 16.71 -0.88 1.74
C THR A 170 15.72 -2.00 1.40
N LEU A 171 14.85 -1.81 0.40
CA LEU A 171 13.93 -2.86 -0.04
C LEU A 171 14.68 -4.08 -0.61
N LEU A 172 15.78 -3.86 -1.35
CA LEU A 172 16.59 -4.93 -1.91
C LEU A 172 17.39 -5.70 -0.85
N VAL A 173 17.85 -5.03 0.22
CA VAL A 173 18.49 -5.69 1.38
C VAL A 173 17.54 -6.72 1.99
N MET A 174 16.24 -6.41 2.09
CA MET A 174 15.23 -7.37 2.57
C MET A 174 15.05 -8.58 1.66
N CYS A 175 15.50 -8.48 0.40
CA CYS A 175 15.42 -9.52 -0.63
C CYS A 175 16.74 -10.27 -0.83
N ALA A 176 17.67 -10.21 0.12
CA ALA A 176 18.91 -10.99 0.06
C ALA A 176 18.62 -12.49 -0.18
N GLN A 177 19.35 -13.07 -1.13
CA GLN A 177 19.24 -14.46 -1.61
C GLN A 177 17.85 -14.83 -2.17
N GLN A 178 17.03 -13.85 -2.53
CA GLN A 178 15.68 -14.04 -3.04
C GLN A 178 15.49 -13.29 -4.37
N PRO A 179 16.08 -13.81 -5.47
CA PRO A 179 16.12 -13.09 -6.75
C PRO A 179 14.74 -12.83 -7.33
N ARG A 180 13.77 -13.71 -7.05
CA ARG A 180 12.38 -13.52 -7.48
C ARG A 180 11.74 -12.31 -6.79
N MET A 181 11.93 -12.14 -5.48
CA MET A 181 11.36 -11.02 -4.74
C MET A 181 12.06 -9.71 -5.14
N ALA A 182 13.38 -9.71 -5.26
CA ALA A 182 14.14 -8.55 -5.73
C ALA A 182 13.70 -8.10 -7.14
N PHE A 183 13.44 -9.05 -8.03
CA PHE A 183 12.89 -8.76 -9.36
C PHE A 183 11.54 -8.04 -9.29
N GLU A 184 10.61 -8.54 -8.46
CA GLU A 184 9.29 -7.91 -8.29
C GLU A 184 9.36 -6.51 -7.66
N VAL A 185 10.28 -6.29 -6.69
CA VAL A 185 10.54 -4.96 -6.13
C VAL A 185 10.95 -3.98 -7.25
N LEU A 186 11.92 -4.38 -8.08
CA LEU A 186 12.39 -3.54 -9.19
C LEU A 186 11.34 -3.36 -10.30
N ALA A 187 10.52 -4.37 -10.56
CA ALA A 187 9.46 -4.32 -11.57
C ALA A 187 8.35 -3.31 -11.22
N GLN A 188 8.07 -3.15 -9.92
CA GLN A 188 7.07 -2.23 -9.39
C GLN A 188 7.61 -0.81 -9.15
N THR A 189 8.93 -0.67 -9.00
CA THR A 189 9.56 0.63 -8.76
C THR A 189 9.60 1.48 -10.03
N THR A 190 9.39 2.78 -9.88
CA THR A 190 9.45 3.76 -10.97
C THR A 190 10.53 4.82 -10.70
N PRO A 191 11.27 5.29 -11.73
CA PRO A 191 11.27 4.85 -13.13
C PRO A 191 11.96 3.49 -13.33
N ARG A 192 11.42 2.67 -14.24
CA ARG A 192 12.03 1.37 -14.61
C ARG A 192 13.38 1.58 -15.28
N GLY A 193 14.36 0.73 -14.94
CA GLY A 193 15.72 0.81 -15.48
C GLY A 193 16.57 1.95 -14.91
N ALA A 194 16.03 2.79 -14.03
CA ALA A 194 16.68 4.00 -13.52
C ALA A 194 16.46 4.24 -12.01
N CYS A 195 16.06 3.21 -11.25
CA CYS A 195 15.78 3.33 -9.82
C CYS A 195 16.89 2.81 -8.89
N LEU A 196 18.07 2.45 -9.44
CA LEU A 196 19.20 1.90 -8.68
C LEU A 196 20.24 2.95 -8.29
N SER A 197 19.92 4.25 -8.43
CA SER A 197 20.86 5.31 -8.08
C SER A 197 21.22 5.25 -6.58
N GLY A 198 22.51 5.10 -6.28
CA GLY A 198 23.01 5.01 -4.90
C GLY A 198 22.90 3.63 -4.26
N VAL A 199 22.34 2.63 -4.96
CA VAL A 199 22.33 1.25 -4.47
C VAL A 199 23.72 0.64 -4.62
N ALA A 200 24.26 0.08 -3.55
CA ALA A 200 25.57 -0.57 -3.59
C ALA A 200 25.55 -1.79 -4.53
N PRO A 201 26.58 -2.02 -5.36
CA PRO A 201 26.66 -3.18 -6.25
C PRO A 201 26.57 -4.51 -5.49
N GLN A 202 27.17 -4.55 -4.30
CA GLN A 202 27.14 -5.70 -3.39
C GLN A 202 25.71 -6.09 -3.00
N THR A 203 24.82 -5.12 -2.75
CA THR A 203 23.40 -5.39 -2.43
C THR A 203 22.70 -6.12 -3.59
N LEU A 204 22.99 -5.74 -4.84
CA LEU A 204 22.44 -6.44 -6.01
C LEU A 204 22.99 -7.85 -6.14
N LEU A 205 24.29 -8.05 -5.94
CA LEU A 205 24.90 -9.39 -5.93
C LEU A 205 24.28 -10.28 -4.85
N GLU A 206 24.05 -9.72 -3.67
CA GLU A 206 23.43 -10.43 -2.54
C GLU A 206 21.98 -10.83 -2.80
N THR A 207 21.25 -10.11 -3.65
CA THR A 207 19.89 -10.51 -4.05
C THR A 207 19.88 -11.76 -4.95
N GLY A 208 21.00 -12.04 -5.63
CA GLY A 208 21.13 -13.14 -6.60
C GLY A 208 20.49 -12.86 -7.96
N LEU A 209 20.14 -11.60 -8.27
CA LEU A 209 19.63 -11.21 -9.58
C LEU A 209 20.67 -11.48 -10.68
N ASN A 210 20.23 -12.05 -11.79
CA ASN A 210 21.09 -12.30 -12.95
C ASN A 210 20.89 -11.27 -14.07
N VAL A 211 21.86 -11.21 -15.00
CA VAL A 211 21.83 -10.32 -16.17
C VAL A 211 20.55 -10.42 -17.00
N ARG A 212 19.95 -11.61 -17.14
CA ARG A 212 18.73 -11.79 -17.92
C ARG A 212 17.56 -11.04 -17.27
N GLN A 213 17.38 -11.23 -15.97
CA GLN A 213 16.35 -10.53 -15.20
C GLN A 213 16.56 -9.01 -15.21
N LEU A 214 17.81 -8.55 -15.04
CA LEU A 214 18.13 -7.12 -15.08
C LEU A 214 17.84 -6.52 -16.47
N ARG A 215 18.16 -7.23 -17.56
CA ARG A 215 17.82 -6.81 -18.93
C ARG A 215 16.32 -6.79 -19.18
N GLU A 216 15.56 -7.75 -18.65
CA GLU A 216 14.10 -7.78 -18.72
C GLU A 216 13.47 -6.54 -18.04
N LEU A 217 14.12 -6.02 -17.00
CA LEU A 217 13.73 -4.78 -16.32
C LEU A 217 14.25 -3.50 -17.02
N GLY A 218 14.97 -3.65 -18.13
CA GLY A 218 15.51 -2.54 -18.92
C GLY A 218 16.88 -2.03 -18.49
N TYR A 219 17.59 -2.72 -17.60
CA TYR A 219 18.96 -2.33 -17.22
C TYR A 219 19.98 -2.76 -18.27
N THR A 220 20.82 -1.82 -18.69
CA THR A 220 22.04 -2.09 -19.48
C THR A 220 23.27 -2.10 -18.58
N ARG A 221 24.41 -2.61 -19.09
CA ARG A 221 25.68 -2.62 -18.34
C ARG A 221 26.08 -1.21 -17.94
N GLU A 222 26.00 -0.27 -18.88
CA GLU A 222 26.40 1.13 -18.70
C GLU A 222 25.47 1.84 -17.72
N ALA A 223 24.15 1.64 -17.86
CA ALA A 223 23.16 2.23 -16.96
C ALA A 223 23.31 1.71 -15.53
N LEU A 224 23.59 0.42 -15.38
CA LEU A 224 23.82 -0.19 -14.07
C LEU A 224 25.11 0.35 -13.44
N ALA A 225 26.22 0.35 -14.18
CA ALA A 225 27.49 0.90 -13.74
C ALA A 225 27.37 2.36 -13.30
N ALA A 226 26.63 3.19 -14.06
CA ALA A 226 26.41 4.59 -13.73
C ALA A 226 25.55 4.79 -12.47
N GLN A 227 24.56 3.93 -12.23
CA GLN A 227 23.63 4.05 -11.10
C GLN A 227 24.22 3.54 -9.77
N THR A 228 24.95 2.43 -9.82
CA THR A 228 25.46 1.74 -8.62
C THR A 228 26.95 1.95 -8.40
N CYS A 229 27.65 2.59 -9.33
CA CYS A 229 29.11 2.69 -9.36
C CYS A 229 29.82 1.32 -9.40
N ALA A 230 29.17 0.29 -9.95
CA ALA A 230 29.74 -1.04 -10.07
C ALA A 230 30.96 -1.08 -11.00
N GLY A 231 32.04 -1.73 -10.57
CA GLY A 231 33.22 -2.01 -11.37
C GLY A 231 33.04 -3.23 -12.29
N ASP A 232 33.99 -3.45 -13.21
CA ASP A 232 33.93 -4.56 -14.18
C ASP A 232 33.84 -5.95 -13.51
N VAL A 233 34.46 -6.13 -12.35
CA VAL A 233 34.42 -7.38 -11.59
C VAL A 233 33.00 -7.67 -11.09
N GLU A 234 32.33 -6.66 -10.53
CA GLU A 234 30.96 -6.79 -9.99
C GLU A 234 29.94 -6.94 -11.12
N LEU A 235 30.09 -6.18 -12.20
CA LEU A 235 29.27 -6.32 -13.41
C LEU A 235 29.44 -7.71 -14.05
N GLY A 236 30.68 -8.22 -14.10
CA GLY A 236 30.97 -9.58 -14.56
C GLY A 236 30.34 -10.64 -13.66
N ALA A 237 30.32 -10.44 -12.35
CA ALA A 237 29.66 -11.33 -11.40
C ALA A 237 28.13 -11.34 -11.54
N LEU A 238 27.52 -10.22 -11.95
CA LEU A 238 26.09 -10.15 -12.34
C LEU A 238 25.81 -10.77 -13.72
N GLY A 239 26.86 -11.03 -14.52
CA GLY A 239 26.81 -11.67 -15.83
C GLY A 239 26.79 -10.71 -17.03
N PHE A 240 27.20 -9.45 -16.85
CA PHE A 240 27.30 -8.44 -17.93
C PHE A 240 28.63 -8.45 -18.68
#